data_AF-A0A7S2H001-F1
#
_entry.id   AF-A0A7S2H001-F1
#
_cell.length_a   1.000
_cell.length_b   1.000
_cell.length_c   1.000
_cell.angle_alpha   90.00
_cell.angle_beta   90.00
_cell.angle_gamma   90.00
#
_symmetry.space_group_name_H-M   'P 1'
#
loop_
_entity.id
_entity.type
_entity.pdbx_description
1 polymer ?
#
loop_
_entity_poly.entity_id
_entity_poly.type
_entity_poly.pdbx_seq_one_letter_code
_entity_poly.pdbx_strand_id
1 'polypeptide(L)'
;VGGDSAGGGTALSLVLTLKRKPELLPGRALAGALLWSPWTNLMCNTPEYYHHAFAKIVDTTIFEQKKKEPREGTVYVGDIIFHGHPNANEGGFQLNSQEYVGDYRLLKDPVASPMYAGAEELAGGGVPPLYFAVGASESILGDSVIVAQKA
;
A
#
# COMPACT_ATOMS: atom_id res chain seq x y z
N VAL A 1 -5.57 17.18 -2.02
CA VAL A 1 -4.71 16.63 -0.94
C VAL A 1 -3.83 15.54 -1.53
N GLY A 2 -2.72 15.18 -0.92
CA GLY A 2 -1.96 14.02 -1.37
C GLY A 2 -0.95 13.58 -0.32
N GLY A 3 -0.38 12.40 -0.54
CA GLY A 3 0.64 11.81 0.31
C GLY A 3 1.14 10.48 -0.23
N ASP A 4 2.24 10.00 0.35
CA ASP A 4 2.88 8.75 0.02
C ASP A 4 2.86 7.77 1.20
N SER A 5 2.84 6.45 0.95
CA SER A 5 2.89 5.42 2.00
C SER A 5 1.84 5.68 3.10
N ALA A 6 2.24 5.76 4.38
CA ALA A 6 1.37 6.13 5.49
C ALA A 6 0.69 7.51 5.32
N GLY A 7 1.38 8.47 4.68
CA GLY A 7 0.82 9.77 4.33
C GLY A 7 -0.26 9.68 3.24
N GLY A 8 -0.11 8.75 2.29
CA GLY A 8 -1.13 8.41 1.31
C GLY A 8 -2.38 7.80 1.95
N GLY A 9 -2.18 6.85 2.89
CA GLY A 9 -3.24 6.33 3.74
C GLY A 9 -3.98 7.44 4.49
N THR A 10 -3.24 8.32 5.17
CA THR A 10 -3.78 9.46 5.92
C THR A 10 -4.51 10.46 5.03
N ALA A 11 -4.02 10.73 3.82
CA ALA A 11 -4.70 11.58 2.85
C ALA A 11 -6.07 11.02 2.47
N LEU A 12 -6.18 9.69 2.29
CA LEU A 12 -7.45 9.03 2.04
C LEU A 12 -8.35 8.98 3.28
N SER A 13 -7.79 8.79 4.48
CA SER A 13 -8.52 8.93 5.75
C SER A 13 -9.17 10.32 5.90
N LEU A 14 -8.48 11.39 5.50
CA LEU A 14 -9.03 12.74 5.49
C LEU A 14 -10.22 12.85 4.53
N VAL A 15 -10.10 12.31 3.32
CA VAL A 15 -11.21 12.29 2.34
C VAL A 15 -12.45 11.61 2.93
N LEU A 16 -12.29 10.42 3.50
CA LEU A 16 -13.39 9.66 4.11
C LEU A 16 -13.97 10.38 5.34
N THR A 17 -13.12 11.04 6.13
CA THR A 17 -13.56 11.85 7.26
C THR A 17 -14.42 13.03 6.81
N LEU A 18 -13.97 13.78 5.80
CA LEU A 18 -14.70 14.94 5.27
C LEU A 18 -16.01 14.53 4.59
N LYS A 19 -16.07 13.34 4.00
CA LYS A 19 -17.32 12.78 3.49
C LYS A 19 -18.32 12.51 4.62
N ARG A 20 -17.87 11.89 5.71
CA ARG A 20 -18.72 11.60 6.89
C ARG A 20 -19.10 12.86 7.67
N LYS A 21 -18.24 13.88 7.64
CA LYS A 21 -18.35 15.14 8.40
C LYS A 21 -18.12 16.35 7.49
N PRO A 22 -19.04 16.63 6.55
CA PRO A 22 -18.90 17.73 5.60
C PRO A 22 -18.83 19.11 6.27
N GLU A 23 -19.33 19.24 7.49
CA GLU A 23 -19.26 20.46 8.29
C GLU A 23 -17.82 20.88 8.65
N LEU A 24 -16.84 19.97 8.57
CA LEU A 24 -15.42 20.28 8.78
C LEU A 24 -14.80 21.06 7.62
N LEU A 25 -15.46 21.11 6.46
CA LEU A 25 -15.02 21.86 5.29
C LEU A 25 -16.20 22.63 4.65
N PRO A 26 -16.78 23.60 5.37
CA PRO A 26 -18.05 24.20 5.00
C PRO A 26 -17.97 24.98 3.68
N GLY A 27 -18.89 24.68 2.76
CA GLY A 27 -18.99 25.35 1.46
C GLY A 27 -17.81 25.11 0.53
N ARG A 28 -16.96 24.13 0.83
CA ARG A 28 -15.78 23.77 0.04
C ARG A 28 -15.76 22.26 -0.18
N ALA A 29 -15.05 21.84 -1.21
CA ALA A 29 -14.81 20.44 -1.51
C ALA A 29 -13.33 20.25 -1.84
N LEU A 30 -12.82 19.04 -1.62
CA LEU A 30 -11.53 18.66 -2.16
C LEU A 30 -11.64 18.60 -3.68
N ALA A 31 -10.63 19.11 -4.40
CA ALA A 31 -10.59 19.03 -5.86
C ALA A 31 -10.04 17.69 -6.36
N GLY A 32 -9.29 16.97 -5.53
CA GLY A 32 -8.62 15.72 -5.88
C GLY A 32 -7.78 15.17 -4.73
N ALA A 33 -7.47 13.87 -4.79
CA ALA A 33 -6.50 13.20 -3.94
C ALA A 33 -5.43 12.50 -4.80
N LEU A 34 -4.15 12.75 -4.51
CA LEU A 34 -3.02 12.05 -5.14
C LEU A 34 -2.34 11.14 -4.13
N LEU A 35 -2.29 9.84 -4.43
CA LEU A 35 -1.93 8.80 -3.49
C LEU A 35 -0.77 7.99 -4.08
N TRP A 36 0.43 8.14 -3.51
CA TRP A 36 1.62 7.40 -3.94
C TRP A 36 1.88 6.22 -3.03
N SER A 37 1.74 5.02 -3.53
CA SER A 37 1.89 3.78 -2.79
C SER A 37 1.20 3.85 -1.42
N PRO A 38 -0.07 4.26 -1.35
CA PRO A 38 -0.72 4.51 -0.07
C PRO A 38 -0.83 3.22 0.74
N TRP A 39 -0.37 3.27 2.00
CA TRP A 39 -0.62 2.21 2.97
C TRP A 39 -2.05 2.38 3.50
N THR A 40 -2.96 1.51 3.05
CA THR A 40 -4.41 1.62 3.35
C THR A 40 -4.94 0.44 4.16
N ASN A 41 -4.14 -0.62 4.31
CA ASN A 41 -4.49 -1.82 5.04
C ASN A 41 -3.66 -1.98 6.31
N LEU A 42 -4.23 -1.57 7.44
CA LEU A 42 -3.56 -1.73 8.74
C LEU A 42 -3.52 -3.19 9.24
N MET A 43 -4.25 -4.11 8.60
CA MET A 43 -4.09 -5.54 8.88
C MET A 43 -2.87 -6.14 8.19
N CYS A 44 -2.27 -5.44 7.22
CA CYS A 44 -1.05 -5.85 6.51
C CYS A 44 -1.11 -7.29 5.98
N ASN A 45 -2.23 -7.65 5.35
CA ASN A 45 -2.61 -9.04 5.09
C ASN A 45 -3.00 -9.33 3.64
N THR A 46 -2.60 -8.48 2.68
CA THR A 46 -2.65 -8.87 1.27
C THR A 46 -1.48 -9.81 0.95
N PRO A 47 -1.60 -10.69 -0.06
CA PRO A 47 -0.53 -11.64 -0.39
C PRO A 47 0.82 -10.99 -0.70
N GLU A 48 0.81 -9.75 -1.19
CA GLU A 48 2.01 -9.01 -1.60
C GLU A 48 2.94 -8.70 -0.43
N TYR A 49 2.42 -8.56 0.80
CA TYR A 49 3.25 -8.40 2.00
C TYR A 49 4.25 -9.54 2.18
N TYR A 50 3.93 -10.73 1.69
CA TYR A 50 4.80 -11.89 1.68
C TYR A 50 5.48 -12.09 0.32
N HIS A 51 4.71 -12.12 -0.77
CA HIS A 51 5.21 -12.52 -2.09
C HIS A 51 6.11 -11.49 -2.77
N HIS A 52 6.02 -10.22 -2.39
CA HIS A 52 6.88 -9.17 -2.93
C HIS A 52 8.08 -8.88 -2.04
N ALA A 53 8.34 -9.68 -1.01
CA ALA A 53 9.56 -9.55 -0.22
C ALA A 53 10.81 -9.59 -1.13
N PHE A 54 11.81 -8.76 -0.79
CA PHE A 54 13.06 -8.68 -1.53
C PHE A 54 13.74 -10.05 -1.65
N ALA A 55 14.20 -10.40 -2.84
CA ALA A 55 14.99 -11.61 -3.06
C ALA A 55 16.16 -11.36 -4.01
N LYS A 56 17.29 -11.97 -3.67
CA LYS A 56 18.44 -12.13 -4.56
C LYS A 56 18.35 -13.52 -5.20
N ILE A 57 18.14 -13.55 -6.51
CA ILE A 57 18.15 -14.78 -7.31
C ILE A 57 19.54 -14.91 -7.92
N VAL A 58 20.22 -16.01 -7.62
CA VAL A 58 21.47 -16.40 -8.30
C VAL A 58 21.09 -17.38 -9.39
N ASP A 59 21.27 -16.96 -10.63
CA ASP A 59 20.98 -17.77 -11.81
C ASP A 59 22.31 -18.21 -12.44
N THR A 60 22.57 -19.51 -12.34
CA THR A 60 23.77 -20.16 -12.87
C THR A 60 23.65 -20.48 -14.36
N THR A 61 22.47 -20.27 -14.97
CA THR A 61 22.13 -20.67 -16.35
C THR A 61 22.15 -19.52 -17.36
N ILE A 62 22.12 -18.25 -16.92
CA ILE A 62 22.05 -17.05 -17.80
C ILE A 62 23.17 -16.99 -18.83
N PHE A 63 24.34 -17.58 -18.55
CA PHE A 63 25.51 -17.52 -19.41
C PHE A 63 25.96 -18.86 -20.01
N GLU A 64 25.17 -19.93 -19.88
CA GLU A 64 25.56 -21.28 -20.32
C GLU A 64 25.81 -21.40 -21.83
N GLN A 65 25.32 -20.48 -22.67
CA GLN A 65 25.30 -20.75 -24.10
C GLN A 65 26.56 -20.41 -24.91
N LYS A 66 27.62 -19.75 -24.41
CA LYS A 66 28.78 -19.44 -25.30
C LYS A 66 30.22 -19.49 -24.80
N LYS A 67 30.58 -19.64 -23.52
CA LYS A 67 32.00 -19.81 -23.12
C LYS A 67 32.16 -20.69 -21.88
N LYS A 68 33.26 -21.46 -21.86
CA LYS A 68 33.67 -22.50 -20.90
C LYS A 68 33.92 -22.04 -19.44
N GLU A 69 33.35 -20.92 -19.01
CA GLU A 69 33.43 -20.47 -17.61
C GLU A 69 32.04 -20.03 -17.15
N PRO A 70 31.46 -20.66 -16.10
CA PRO A 70 30.18 -20.23 -15.56
C PRO A 70 30.34 -18.81 -14.99
N ARG A 71 29.60 -17.86 -15.56
CA ARG A 71 29.39 -16.55 -14.93
C ARG A 71 28.09 -16.65 -14.16
N GLU A 72 28.13 -16.44 -12.85
CA GLU A 72 26.92 -16.34 -12.04
C GLU A 72 26.19 -15.04 -12.38
N GLY A 73 24.97 -15.14 -12.89
CA GLY A 73 24.07 -14.00 -13.02
C GLY A 73 23.38 -13.75 -11.68
N THR A 74 23.37 -12.50 -11.20
CA THR A 74 22.57 -12.11 -10.03
C THR A 74 21.43 -11.21 -10.50
N VAL A 75 20.20 -11.58 -10.13
CA VAL A 75 19.00 -10.78 -10.34
C VAL A 75 18.40 -10.43 -8.98
N TYR A 76 17.92 -9.20 -8.83
CA TYR A 76 17.20 -8.76 -7.64
C TYR A 76 15.73 -8.53 -8.01
N VAL A 77 14.83 -9.06 -7.20
CA VAL A 77 13.38 -8.95 -7.38
C VAL A 77 12.70 -8.58 -6.06
N GLY A 78 11.45 -8.16 -6.15
CA GLY A 78 10.65 -7.75 -4.99
C GLY A 78 10.93 -6.33 -4.53
N ASP A 79 10.49 -6.03 -3.32
CA ASP A 79 10.44 -4.71 -2.73
C ASP A 79 11.83 -4.29 -2.24
N ILE A 80 12.38 -3.26 -2.88
CA ILE A 80 13.73 -2.76 -2.58
C ILE A 80 13.82 -2.00 -1.24
N ILE A 81 12.70 -1.72 -0.58
CA ILE A 81 12.69 -1.04 0.72
C ILE A 81 12.82 -2.08 1.84
N PHE A 82 12.19 -3.26 1.70
CA PHE A 82 12.07 -4.25 2.76
C PHE A 82 12.88 -5.52 2.48
N HIS A 83 14.13 -5.51 2.91
CA HIS A 83 15.11 -6.59 2.64
C HIS A 83 15.10 -7.76 3.65
N GLY A 84 14.24 -7.71 4.67
CA GLY A 84 14.14 -8.78 5.67
C GLY A 84 13.50 -10.06 5.13
N HIS A 85 13.57 -11.13 5.91
CA HIS A 85 12.82 -12.36 5.62
C HIS A 85 11.32 -12.04 5.52
N PRO A 86 10.55 -12.61 4.58
CA PRO A 86 9.13 -12.31 4.38
C PRO A 86 8.30 -12.26 5.68
N ASN A 87 8.35 -13.32 6.50
CA ASN A 87 7.69 -13.36 7.81
C ASN A 87 8.11 -12.24 8.77
N ALA A 88 9.38 -11.83 8.74
CA ALA A 88 9.88 -10.76 9.62
C ALA A 88 9.41 -9.39 9.13
N ASN A 89 9.38 -9.15 7.81
CA ASN A 89 8.82 -7.93 7.23
C ASN A 89 7.32 -7.82 7.55
N GLU A 90 6.56 -8.89 7.28
CA GLU A 90 5.12 -8.95 7.59
C GLU A 90 4.85 -8.63 9.06
N GLY A 91 5.60 -9.28 9.97
CA GLY A 91 5.52 -8.98 11.40
C GLY A 91 5.86 -7.53 11.73
N GLY A 92 6.87 -6.95 11.09
CA GLY A 92 7.24 -5.53 11.23
C GLY A 92 6.13 -4.58 10.80
N PHE A 93 5.46 -4.85 9.67
CA PHE A 93 4.31 -4.06 9.23
C PHE A 93 3.14 -4.13 10.21
N GLN A 94 2.85 -5.30 10.75
CA GLN A 94 1.79 -5.48 11.75
C GLN A 94 2.13 -4.78 13.07
N LEU A 95 3.38 -4.80 13.52
CA LEU A 95 3.81 -4.05 14.70
C LEU A 95 3.67 -2.54 14.48
N ASN A 96 4.14 -2.02 13.34
CA ASN A 96 3.98 -0.62 12.99
C ASN A 96 2.50 -0.20 12.95
N SER A 97 1.62 -1.06 12.43
CA SER A 97 0.19 -0.76 12.34
C SER A 97 -0.46 -0.69 13.72
N GLN A 98 -0.10 -1.59 14.63
CA GLN A 98 -0.59 -1.64 15.99
C GLN A 98 -0.12 -0.44 16.81
N GLU A 99 1.16 -0.07 16.68
CA GLU A 99 1.72 1.13 17.32
C GLU A 99 1.07 2.41 16.79
N TYR A 100 0.81 2.48 15.48
CA TYR A 100 0.16 3.63 14.86
C TYR A 100 -1.25 3.88 15.40
N VAL A 101 -2.09 2.83 15.52
CA VAL A 101 -3.48 3.01 15.96
C VAL A 101 -3.65 3.10 17.46
N GLY A 102 -2.81 2.42 18.25
CA GLY A 102 -2.95 2.29 19.71
C GLY A 102 -4.21 1.55 20.20
N ASP A 103 -5.24 1.45 19.36
CA ASP A 103 -6.49 0.73 19.57
C ASP A 103 -6.72 -0.25 18.42
N TYR A 104 -6.57 -1.55 18.72
CA TYR A 104 -6.69 -2.65 17.76
C TYR A 104 -8.04 -2.71 17.03
N ARG A 105 -9.10 -2.08 17.57
CA ARG A 105 -10.39 -1.99 16.89
C ARG A 105 -10.32 -1.17 15.60
N LEU A 106 -9.34 -0.27 15.49
CA LEU A 106 -9.14 0.59 14.33
C LEU A 106 -8.43 -0.09 13.16
N LEU A 107 -7.85 -1.29 13.35
CA LEU A 107 -7.17 -2.01 12.26
C LEU A 107 -8.10 -2.31 11.07
N LYS A 108 -9.41 -2.35 11.32
CA LYS A 108 -10.47 -2.52 10.31
C LYS A 108 -11.46 -1.36 10.24
N ASP A 109 -11.19 -0.25 10.93
CA ASP A 109 -12.03 0.93 10.80
C ASP A 109 -11.85 1.54 9.39
N PRO A 110 -12.92 1.81 8.63
CA PRO A 110 -12.79 2.31 7.26
C PRO A 110 -12.07 3.66 7.11
N VAL A 111 -12.02 4.49 8.15
CA VAL A 111 -11.30 5.77 8.09
C VAL A 111 -9.84 5.55 8.43
N ALA A 112 -9.51 4.78 9.48
CA ALA A 112 -8.12 4.49 9.84
C ALA A 112 -7.42 3.54 8.85
N SER A 113 -8.17 2.58 8.30
CA SER A 113 -7.73 1.51 7.40
C SER A 113 -8.62 1.51 6.14
N PRO A 114 -8.43 2.46 5.21
CA PRO A 114 -9.31 2.67 4.05
C PRO A 114 -9.53 1.44 3.16
N MET A 115 -8.68 0.42 3.25
CA MET A 115 -8.92 -0.88 2.61
C MET A 115 -10.27 -1.49 2.99
N TYR A 116 -10.78 -1.20 4.19
CA TYR A 116 -12.05 -1.72 4.69
C TYR A 116 -13.27 -0.83 4.35
N ALA A 117 -13.07 0.32 3.72
CA ALA A 117 -14.18 1.14 3.24
C ALA A 117 -14.95 0.44 2.10
N GLY A 118 -16.27 0.60 2.11
CA GLY A 118 -17.15 0.12 1.05
C GLY A 118 -17.09 0.99 -0.21
N ALA A 119 -17.58 0.47 -1.34
CA ALA A 119 -17.66 1.23 -2.59
C ALA A 119 -18.50 2.52 -2.43
N GLU A 120 -19.61 2.45 -1.69
CA GLU A 120 -20.42 3.64 -1.39
C GLU A 120 -19.67 4.68 -0.55
N GLU A 121 -18.68 4.29 0.25
CA GLU A 121 -17.85 5.21 1.04
C GLU A 121 -16.72 5.81 0.20
N LEU A 122 -16.18 5.03 -0.74
CA LEU A 122 -15.10 5.42 -1.65
C LEU A 122 -15.56 6.15 -2.92
N ALA A 123 -16.86 6.16 -3.22
CA ALA A 123 -17.42 6.81 -4.41
C ALA A 123 -18.54 7.81 -4.10
N GLY A 124 -19.01 8.55 -5.10
CA GLY A 124 -20.17 9.45 -4.96
C GLY A 124 -19.87 10.79 -4.27
N GLY A 125 -20.92 11.48 -3.84
CA GLY A 125 -20.84 12.85 -3.32
C GLY A 125 -19.89 12.97 -2.11
N GLY A 126 -18.99 13.95 -2.16
CA GLY A 126 -18.03 14.23 -1.10
C GLY A 126 -16.67 13.54 -1.24
N VAL A 127 -16.55 12.54 -2.14
CA VAL A 127 -15.24 11.98 -2.52
C VAL A 127 -14.76 12.67 -3.81
N PRO A 128 -13.57 13.30 -3.82
CA PRO A 128 -13.02 13.89 -5.03
C PRO A 128 -12.44 12.81 -5.94
N PRO A 129 -12.07 13.13 -7.20
CA PRO A 129 -11.28 12.22 -8.02
C PRO A 129 -10.02 11.74 -7.28
N LEU A 130 -9.79 10.42 -7.29
CA LEU A 130 -8.66 9.77 -6.64
C LEU A 130 -7.66 9.32 -7.71
N TYR A 131 -6.39 9.65 -7.52
CA TYR A 131 -5.28 9.15 -8.34
C TYR A 131 -4.38 8.27 -7.49
N PHE A 132 -4.19 7.02 -7.92
CA PHE A 132 -3.30 6.05 -7.30
C PHE A 132 -2.10 5.80 -8.21
N ALA A 133 -0.89 5.90 -7.65
CA ALA A 133 0.34 5.47 -8.29
C ALA A 133 1.05 4.50 -7.35
N VAL A 134 1.39 3.30 -7.81
CA VAL A 134 2.03 2.27 -6.97
C VAL A 134 2.98 1.42 -7.82
N GLY A 135 4.12 1.02 -7.25
CA GLY A 135 5.10 0.16 -7.89
C GLY A 135 4.64 -1.30 -7.91
N ALA A 136 4.86 -1.97 -9.04
CA ALA A 136 4.44 -3.37 -9.22
C ALA A 136 5.19 -4.37 -8.31
N SER A 137 6.33 -3.99 -7.76
CA SER A 137 7.15 -4.83 -6.87
C SER A 137 6.98 -4.48 -5.39
N GLU A 138 6.08 -3.57 -5.04
CA GLU A 138 5.90 -3.14 -3.65
C GLU A 138 5.12 -4.17 -2.83
N SER A 139 5.52 -4.34 -1.57
CA SER A 139 4.85 -5.19 -0.57
C SER A 139 3.43 -4.72 -0.28
N ILE A 140 3.17 -3.43 -0.48
CA ILE A 140 1.88 -2.77 -0.28
C ILE A 140 1.08 -2.56 -1.58
N LEU A 141 1.45 -3.23 -2.67
CA LEU A 141 0.72 -3.12 -3.95
C LEU A 141 -0.77 -3.43 -3.79
N GLY A 142 -1.07 -4.53 -3.09
CA GLY A 142 -2.44 -5.03 -2.91
C GLY A 142 -3.37 -3.99 -2.28
N ASP A 143 -2.87 -3.21 -1.32
CA ASP A 143 -3.59 -2.12 -0.67
C ASP A 143 -4.16 -1.12 -1.69
N SER A 144 -3.30 -0.66 -2.59
CA SER A 144 -3.66 0.33 -3.60
C SER A 144 -4.64 -0.24 -4.62
N VAL A 145 -4.37 -1.44 -5.12
CA VAL A 145 -5.19 -2.08 -6.16
C VAL A 145 -6.61 -2.35 -5.65
N ILE A 146 -6.73 -2.91 -4.45
CA ILE A 146 -8.03 -3.28 -3.88
C ILE A 146 -8.87 -2.04 -3.57
N VAL A 147 -8.27 -0.96 -3.05
CA VAL A 147 -9.00 0.29 -2.81
C VAL A 147 -9.40 0.95 -4.12
N ALA A 148 -8.49 1.04 -5.09
CA ALA A 148 -8.77 1.65 -6.38
C ALA A 148 -9.89 0.92 -7.15
N GLN A 149 -10.00 -0.40 -7.02
CA GLN A 149 -11.10 -1.19 -7.62
C GLN A 149 -12.48 -0.91 -7.01
N LYS A 150 -12.53 -0.44 -5.76
CA LYS A 150 -13.78 -0.11 -5.06
C LYS A 150 -14.24 1.33 -5.31
N ALA A 151 -13.31 2.22 -5.70
CA ALA A 151 -13.53 3.66 -5.83
C ALA A 151 -14.07 4.08 -7.20
#